data_AF-J0N8X4-F1
#
_entry.id   AF-J0N8X4-F1
#
_cell.length_a   1.000
_cell.length_b   1.000
_cell.length_c   1.000
_cell.angle_alpha   90.00
_cell.angle_beta   90.00
_cell.angle_gamma   90.00
#
_symmetry.space_group_name_H-M   'P 1'
#
loop_
_entity.id
_entity.type
_entity.pdbx_description
1 polymer ?
#
loop_
_entity_poly.entity_id
_entity_poly.type
_entity_poly.pdbx_seq_one_letter_code
_entity_poly.pdbx_strand_id
1 'polypeptide(L)'
;MIIRQFKPDQYEQLCKALAESAYPEPQSASYTVSLNVGTAEYRLRLQPESRRRVAALQALRIDRNENGPRFDLIIGGNLLSALLELWSSQNLRRN
;
A
#
# COMPACT_ATOMS: atom_id res chain seq x y z
N MET A 1 -10.09 6.58 -2.27
CA MET A 1 -9.66 6.13 -0.93
C MET A 1 -10.54 4.99 -0.45
N ILE A 2 -9.95 3.94 0.11
CA ILE A 2 -10.66 2.86 0.83
C ILE A 2 -10.04 2.71 2.21
N ILE A 3 -10.82 2.20 3.18
CA ILE A 3 -10.37 2.00 4.56
C ILE A 3 -10.75 0.58 4.97
N ARG A 4 -9.79 -0.18 5.51
CA ARG A 4 -10.05 -1.51 6.08
C ARG A 4 -9.71 -1.56 7.56
N GLN A 5 -10.54 -2.29 8.30
CA GLN A 5 -10.34 -2.59 9.72
C GLN A 5 -9.56 -3.90 9.85
N PHE A 6 -8.57 -3.93 10.74
CA PHE A 6 -7.78 -5.12 11.04
C PHE A 6 -7.95 -5.54 12.50
N LYS A 7 -7.65 -6.82 12.78
CA LYS A 7 -7.53 -7.32 14.17
C LYS A 7 -6.30 -6.69 14.84
N PRO A 8 -6.24 -6.61 16.19
CA PRO A 8 -5.12 -5.99 16.91
C PRO A 8 -3.74 -6.45 16.45
N ASP A 9 -3.47 -7.77 16.51
CA ASP A 9 -2.16 -8.34 16.17
C ASP A 9 -1.79 -8.08 14.70
N GLN A 10 -2.79 -8.17 13.80
CA GLN A 10 -2.59 -7.89 12.38
C GLN A 10 -2.24 -6.42 12.16
N TYR A 11 -2.95 -5.51 12.84
CA TYR A 11 -2.70 -4.08 12.72
C TYR A 11 -1.29 -3.71 13.21
N GLU A 12 -0.88 -4.24 14.36
CA GLU A 12 0.47 -4.01 14.90
C GLU A 12 1.56 -4.52 13.94
N GLN A 13 1.40 -5.72 13.39
CA GLN A 13 2.31 -6.27 12.38
C GLN A 13 2.38 -5.40 11.12
N LEU A 14 1.25 -4.92 10.61
CA LEU A 14 1.20 -4.06 9.43
C LEU A 14 1.84 -2.70 9.69
N CYS A 15 1.61 -2.10 10.87
CA CYS A 15 2.29 -0.86 11.28
C CYS A 15 3.81 -1.03 11.37
N LYS A 16 4.28 -2.15 11.93
CA LYS A 16 5.70 -2.49 11.95
C LYS A 16 6.27 -2.63 10.54
N ALA A 17 5.57 -3.35 9.66
CA ALA A 17 5.96 -3.50 8.26
C ALA A 17 6.05 -2.14 7.54
N LEU A 18 5.13 -1.20 7.80
CA LEU A 18 5.19 0.16 7.25
C LEU A 18 6.40 0.93 7.77
N ALA A 19 6.71 0.84 9.06
CA ALA A 19 7.87 1.50 9.64
C ALA A 19 9.20 0.98 9.08
N GLU A 20 9.26 -0.31 8.72
CA GLU A 20 10.48 -0.97 8.24
C GLU A 20 10.69 -0.84 6.71
N SER A 21 9.62 -0.79 5.92
CA SER A 21 9.69 -0.99 4.47
C SER A 21 9.20 0.19 3.61
N ALA A 22 8.56 1.19 4.22
CA ALA A 22 8.09 2.34 3.48
C ALA A 22 8.98 3.57 3.62
N TYR A 23 8.99 4.38 2.57
CA TYR A 23 9.47 5.76 2.66
C TYR A 23 8.38 6.58 3.37
N PRO A 24 8.64 7.12 4.58
CA PRO A 24 7.72 8.08 5.17
C PRO A 24 7.66 9.30 4.25
N GLU A 25 6.46 9.70 3.84
CA GLU A 25 6.33 10.92 3.05
C GLU A 25 6.61 12.13 3.97
N PRO A 26 7.53 13.05 3.60
CA PRO A 26 7.80 14.23 4.40
C PRO A 26 6.50 14.98 4.72
N GLN A 27 6.30 15.28 6.00
CA GLN A 27 5.13 16.03 6.50
C GLN A 27 3.78 15.33 6.26
N SER A 28 3.77 14.01 6.06
CA SER A 28 2.55 13.21 5.94
C SER A 28 2.50 12.07 6.96
N ALA A 29 1.29 11.70 7.39
CA ALA A 29 1.05 10.48 8.15
C ALA A 29 0.95 9.23 7.26
N SER A 30 1.26 9.37 5.97
CA SER A 30 1.20 8.30 4.99
C SER A 30 2.58 7.73 4.64
N TYR A 31 2.54 6.46 4.26
CA TYR A 31 3.66 5.65 3.84
C TYR A 31 3.44 5.26 2.39
N THR A 32 4.50 5.29 1.57
CA THR A 32 4.45 4.73 0.22
C THR A 32 5.18 3.40 0.19
N VAL A 33 4.44 2.33 -0.14
CA VAL A 33 4.95 0.95 -0.27
C VAL A 33 5.01 0.53 -1.74
N SER A 34 5.96 -0.34 -2.07
CA SER A 34 6.06 -0.94 -3.39
C SER A 34 5.42 -2.32 -3.41
N LEU A 35 4.62 -2.59 -4.44
CA LEU A 35 4.02 -3.90 -4.71
C LEU A 35 4.31 -4.31 -6.16
N ASN A 36 4.84 -5.50 -6.35
CA ASN A 36 4.97 -6.09 -7.68
C ASN A 36 3.83 -7.09 -7.89
N VAL A 37 3.03 -6.88 -8.92
CA VAL A 37 1.93 -7.78 -9.31
C VAL A 37 2.13 -8.17 -10.77
N GLY A 38 2.64 -9.38 -10.98
CA GLY A 38 3.09 -9.82 -12.31
C GLY A 38 4.26 -8.94 -12.78
N THR A 39 4.10 -8.34 -13.96
CA THR A 39 5.09 -7.42 -14.57
C THR A 39 4.89 -5.96 -14.17
N ALA A 40 3.79 -5.63 -13.46
CA ALA A 40 3.47 -4.26 -13.08
C ALA A 40 3.98 -3.94 -11.67
N GLU A 41 4.68 -2.81 -11.54
CA GLU A 41 5.06 -2.22 -10.26
C GLU A 41 3.96 -1.24 -9.81
N TYR A 42 3.60 -1.27 -8.53
CA TYR A 42 2.67 -0.33 -7.93
C TYR A 42 3.34 0.38 -6.75
N ARG A 43 3.15 1.69 -6.67
CA ARG A 43 3.43 2.50 -5.48
C ARG A 43 2.12 2.81 -4.80
N LEU A 44 1.83 2.13 -3.69
CA LEU A 44 0.59 2.26 -2.94
C LEU A 44 0.81 3.18 -1.74
N ARG A 45 -0.02 4.23 -1.63
CA ARG A 45 0.03 5.14 -0.50
C ARG A 45 -0.94 4.70 0.58
N LEU A 46 -0.40 4.34 1.74
CA LEU A 46 -1.11 3.80 2.88
C LEU A 46 -1.04 4.76 4.07
N GLN A 47 -2.10 4.83 4.86
CA GLN A 47 -2.14 5.61 6.09
C GLN A 47 -2.77 4.78 7.21
N PRO A 48 -1.98 4.37 8.21
CA PRO A 48 -2.51 3.85 9.47
C PRO A 48 -3.37 4.89 10.19
N GLU A 49 -4.36 4.42 10.92
CA GLU A 49 -5.24 5.24 11.74
C GLU A 49 -5.56 4.57 13.08
N SER A 50 -5.72 5.39 14.12
CA SER A 50 -5.76 4.99 15.52
C SER A 50 -6.86 3.98 15.90
N ARG A 51 -7.88 3.75 15.07
CA ARG A 51 -8.90 2.72 15.30
C ARG A 51 -8.51 1.35 14.74
N ARG A 52 -7.22 1.09 14.50
CA ARG A 52 -6.69 -0.13 13.88
C ARG A 52 -7.14 -0.29 12.43
N ARG A 53 -7.16 0.83 11.72
CA ARG A 53 -7.57 0.90 10.32
C ARG A 53 -6.37 1.28 9.47
N VAL A 54 -6.34 0.79 8.24
CA VAL A 54 -5.40 1.26 7.23
C VAL A 54 -6.20 1.81 6.06
N ALA A 55 -5.95 3.05 5.70
CA ALA A 55 -6.49 3.69 4.53
C ALA A 55 -5.53 3.50 3.34
N ALA A 56 -6.05 3.01 2.21
CA ALA A 56 -5.35 3.11 0.94
C ALA A 56 -5.86 4.36 0.21
N LEU A 57 -4.98 5.36 0.10
CA LEU A 57 -5.32 6.70 -0.38
C LEU A 57 -5.40 6.72 -1.90
N GLN A 58 -4.31 6.27 -2.53
CA GLN A 58 -4.10 6.20 -3.97
C GLN A 58 -2.99 5.19 -4.29
N ALA A 59 -2.88 4.78 -5.55
CA ALA A 59 -1.75 4.02 -6.05
C ALA A 59 -1.26 4.59 -7.38
N LEU A 60 0.02 4.44 -7.66
CA LEU A 60 0.61 4.70 -8.97
C LEU A 60 1.03 3.38 -9.57
N ARG A 61 0.46 3.00 -10.71
CA ARG A 61 0.99 1.90 -11.51
C ARG A 61 2.15 2.42 -12.35
N ILE A 62 3.25 1.68 -12.35
CA ILE A 62 4.48 1.98 -13.08
C ILE A 62 4.71 0.82 -14.06
N ASP A 63 4.46 1.08 -15.34
CA ASP A 63 4.80 0.16 -16.41
C ASP A 63 6.12 0.62 -17.02
N ARG A 64 7.19 -0.16 -16.86
CA ARG A 64 8.51 0.13 -17.44
C ARG A 64 8.61 -0.56 -18.79
N ASN A 65 8.67 0.21 -19.86
CA ASN A 65 8.88 -0.30 -21.22
C ASN A 65 10.10 0.38 -21.87
N GLU A 66 10.45 -0.03 -23.09
CA GLU A 66 11.59 0.50 -23.85
C GLU A 66 11.49 2.00 -24.15
N ASN A 67 10.27 2.56 -24.12
CA ASN A 67 10.00 3.99 -24.33
C ASN A 67 10.02 4.82 -23.02
N GLY A 68 10.39 4.21 -21.90
CA GLY A 68 10.43 4.82 -20.57
C GLY A 68 9.27 4.41 -19.66
N PRO A 69 9.25 4.89 -18.41
CA PRO A 69 8.20 4.54 -17.46
C PRO A 69 6.89 5.27 -17.79
N ARG A 70 5.81 4.51 -17.94
CA ARG A 70 4.44 5.01 -17.97
C ARG A 70 3.87 4.96 -16.56
N PHE A 71 3.18 6.04 -16.17
CA PHE A 71 2.56 6.18 -14.87
C PHE A 71 1.05 6.33 -15.00
N ASP A 72 0.28 5.46 -14.35
CA ASP A 72 -1.18 5.56 -14.30
C ASP A 72 -1.63 5.72 -12.83
N LEU A 73 -2.32 6.84 -12.53
CA LEU A 73 -2.85 7.12 -11.19
C LEU A 73 -4.14 6.32 -10.95
N ILE A 74 -4.17 5.60 -9.83
CA ILE A 74 -5.29 4.78 -9.40
C ILE A 74 -5.91 5.39 -8.15
N ILE A 75 -7.15 5.85 -8.29
CA ILE A 75 -8.00 6.31 -7.18
C ILE A 75 -9.25 5.44 -6.99
N GLY A 76 -9.48 4.50 -7.91
CA GLY A 76 -10.67 3.62 -7.93
C GLY A 76 -10.70 2.63 -6.78
N GLY A 77 -11.84 2.58 -6.07
CA GLY A 77 -11.97 1.83 -4.83
C GLY A 77 -11.68 0.33 -4.95
N ASN A 78 -12.14 -0.31 -6.03
CA ASN A 78 -11.96 -1.76 -6.23
C ASN A 78 -10.48 -2.14 -6.33
N LEU A 79 -9.71 -1.41 -7.15
CA LEU A 79 -8.30 -1.69 -7.35
C LEU A 79 -7.47 -1.33 -6.11
N LEU A 80 -7.78 -0.20 -5.44
CA LEU A 80 -7.16 0.13 -4.17
C LEU A 80 -7.44 -0.93 -3.09
N SER A 81 -8.67 -1.45 -3.06
CA SER A 81 -9.02 -2.51 -2.12
C SER A 81 -8.27 -3.80 -2.41
N ALA A 82 -8.09 -4.17 -3.68
CA ALA A 82 -7.33 -5.35 -4.06
C ALA A 82 -5.84 -5.20 -3.73
N LEU A 83 -5.25 -4.04 -4.01
CA LEU A 83 -3.84 -3.75 -3.69
C LEU A 83 -3.59 -3.75 -2.18
N LEU A 84 -4.51 -3.18 -1.38
CA LEU A 84 -4.41 -3.25 0.08
C LEU A 84 -4.48 -4.69 0.58
N GLU A 85 -5.39 -5.51 0.05
CA GLU A 85 -5.53 -6.91 0.43
C GLU A 85 -4.25 -7.71 0.13
N LEU A 86 -3.66 -7.50 -1.06
CA LEU A 86 -2.42 -8.14 -1.47
C LEU A 86 -1.26 -7.73 -0.54
N TRP A 87 -1.10 -6.43 -0.30
CA TRP A 87 -0.06 -5.92 0.60
C TRP A 87 -0.21 -6.47 2.02
N SER A 88 -1.43 -6.43 2.58
CA SER A 88 -1.69 -6.96 3.91
C SER A 88 -1.38 -8.46 3.97
N SER A 89 -1.79 -9.24 2.96
CA SER A 89 -1.53 -10.68 2.90
C SER A 89 -0.04 -11.01 2.85
N GLN A 90 0.77 -10.23 2.13
CA GLN A 90 2.22 -10.44 2.04
C GLN A 90 2.94 -10.15 3.36
N ASN A 91 2.48 -9.18 4.13
CA ASN A 91 3.13 -8.75 5.37
C ASN A 91 2.64 -9.50 6.61
N LEU A 92 1.42 -10.07 6.58
CA LEU A 92 0.91 -10.94 7.66
C LEU A 92 1.44 -12.37 7.57
N ARG A 93 1.92 -12.83 6.40
CA ARG A 93 2.47 -14.17 6.19
C ARG A 93 3.97 -14.30 6.50
N ARG A 94 4.66 -13.21 6.86
CA ARG A 94 6.11 -13.17 7.05
C ARG A 94 6.60 -13.64 8.45
N ASN A 95 5.79 -14.43 9.18
CA ASN A 95 6.17 -15.03 10.46
C ASN A 95 6.45 -16.52 10.31
#